data_AF-A0A2S9F8S0-F1
#
_entry.id   AF-A0A2S9F8S0-F1
#
_cell.length_a   1.000
_cell.length_b   1.000
_cell.length_c   1.000
_cell.angle_alpha   90.00
_cell.angle_beta   90.00
_cell.angle_gamma   90.00
#
_symmetry.space_group_name_H-M   'P 1'
#
loop_
_entity.id
_entity.type
_entity.pdbx_description
1 polymer ?
#
loop_
_entity_poly.entity_id
_entity_poly.type
_entity_poly.pdbx_seq_one_letter_code
_entity_poly.pdbx_strand_id
1 'polypeptide(L)' 'LHLERIFVLTFEQEFFARHGFREIEGTPVTAEVYEEMCRSYDTGVAEFLDLSYVKPNILGNTRMLLLL' A
#
# COMPACT_ATOMS: atom_id res chain seq x y z
N LEU A 1 18.72 -1.04 7.05
CA LEU A 1 17.34 -1.35 6.62
C LEU A 1 16.40 -0.68 7.62
N HIS A 2 16.06 0.58 7.38
CA HIS A 2 15.08 1.30 8.21
C HIS A 2 13.80 1.37 7.38
N LEU A 3 12.69 0.93 7.96
CA LEU A 3 11.37 1.12 7.35
C LEU A 3 10.86 2.49 7.79
N GLU A 4 10.35 3.26 6.86
CA GLU A 4 9.78 4.59 7.12
C GLU A 4 8.25 4.56 7.09
N ARG A 5 7.65 3.57 6.42
CA ARG A 5 6.21 3.47 6.17
C ARG A 5 5.74 2.02 6.15
N ILE A 6 4.55 1.78 6.68
CA ILE A 6 3.88 0.48 6.70
C ILE A 6 2.44 0.68 6.22
N PHE A 7 1.93 -0.18 5.34
CA PHE A 7 0.52 -0.15 4.95
C PHE A 7 -0.16 -1.49 5.25
N VAL A 8 -1.49 -1.47 5.36
CA VAL A 8 -2.32 -2.66 5.60
C VAL A 8 -3.63 -2.56 4.80
N LEU A 9 -4.15 -3.72 4.40
CA LEU A 9 -5.50 -3.89 3.84
C LEU A 9 -6.32 -4.69 4.86
N THR A 10 -7.32 -4.05 5.48
CA THR A 10 -8.00 -4.59 6.67
C THR A 10 -9.48 -4.21 6.72
N PHE A 11 -10.29 -5.06 7.36
CA PHE A 11 -11.65 -4.70 7.77
C PHE A 11 -11.68 -4.04 9.16
N GLU A 12 -10.64 -4.26 9.96
CA GLU A 12 -10.57 -3.87 11.37
C GLU A 12 -9.98 -2.45 11.52
N GLN A 13 -10.62 -1.45 10.93
CA GLN A 13 -10.09 -0.07 10.89
C GLN A 13 -9.79 0.48 12.29
N GLU A 14 -10.71 0.31 13.24
CA GLU A 14 -10.57 0.84 14.60
C GLU A 14 -9.38 0.22 15.35
N PHE A 15 -9.10 -1.06 15.10
CA PHE A 15 -7.94 -1.74 15.70
C PHE A 15 -6.64 -1.09 15.22
N PHE A 16 -6.49 -0.88 13.91
CA PHE A 16 -5.29 -0.30 13.34
C PHE A 16 -5.18 1.20 13.61
N ALA A 17 -6.30 1.92 13.67
CA ALA A 17 -6.32 3.35 14.01
C ALA A 17 -5.71 3.62 15.40
N ARG A 18 -5.93 2.72 16.37
CA ARG A 18 -5.30 2.80 17.71
C ARG A 18 -3.77 2.69 17.67
N HIS A 19 -3.21 2.15 16.59
CA HIS A 19 -1.77 2.02 16.36
C HIS A 19 -1.23 3.12 15.45
N GLY A 20 -2.01 4.17 15.17
CA GLY A 20 -1.58 5.34 14.38
C GLY A 20 -1.78 5.19 12.87
N PHE A 21 -2.36 4.09 12.40
CA PHE A 21 -2.71 3.93 10.99
C PHE A 21 -3.84 4.90 10.61
N ARG A 22 -3.77 5.43 9.39
CA ARG A 22 -4.81 6.28 8.80
C ARG A 22 -5.28 5.70 7.48
N GLU A 23 -6.58 5.77 7.22
CA GLU A 23 -7.14 5.42 5.93
C GLU A 23 -6.55 6.30 4.83
N ILE A 24 -6.24 5.68 3.69
CA ILE A 24 -5.75 6.35 2.49
C ILE A 24 -6.59 5.93 1.28
N GLU A 25 -6.97 6.89 0.46
CA GLU A 25 -7.59 6.62 -0.83
C GLU A 25 -6.52 6.19 -1.84
N GLY A 26 -6.75 5.10 -2.55
CA GLY A 26 -5.82 4.65 -3.57
C GLY A 26 -6.19 3.33 -4.21
N THR A 27 -6.63 3.40 -5.48
CA THR A 27 -6.43 2.37 -6.51
C THR A 27 -6.81 2.94 -7.89
N PRO A 28 -6.10 2.59 -8.97
CA PRO A 28 -6.77 1.71 -9.93
C PRO A 28 -5.82 0.79 -10.73
N VAL A 29 -4.60 0.51 -10.27
CA VAL A 29 -3.77 -0.43 -11.02
C VAL A 29 -4.21 -1.85 -10.74
N THR A 30 -4.47 -2.59 -11.81
CA THR A 30 -4.91 -3.98 -11.76
C THR A 30 -3.80 -4.87 -11.23
N ALA A 31 -4.15 -6.09 -10.82
CA ALA A 31 -3.16 -7.06 -10.35
C ALA A 31 -2.05 -7.33 -11.38
N GLU A 32 -2.40 -7.38 -12.67
CA GLU A 32 -1.42 -7.51 -13.77
C GLU A 32 -0.45 -6.32 -13.83
N VAL A 33 -0.96 -5.10 -13.70
CA VAL A 33 -0.11 -3.90 -13.69
C VAL A 33 0.80 -3.88 -12.46
N TYR A 34 0.31 -4.31 -11.31
CA TYR A 34 1.14 -4.46 -10.10
C TYR A 34 2.24 -5.53 -10.28
N GLU A 35 1.94 -6.66 -10.92
CA GLU A 35 2.93 -7.71 -11.19
C GLU A 35 4.03 -7.23 -12.16
N GLU A 36 3.66 -6.52 -13.22
CA GLU A 36 4.61 -5.91 -14.16
C GLU A 36 5.48 -4.86 -13.46
N MET A 37 4.92 -4.08 -12.53
CA MET A 37 5.68 -3.14 -11.69
C MET A 37 6.66 -3.85 -10.74
N CYS A 38 6.26 -4.99 -10.15
CA CYS A 38 7.14 -5.80 -9.30
C CYS A 38 8.33 -6.40 -10.08
N ARG A 39 8.15 -6.68 -11.38
CA ARG A 39 9.22 -7.19 -12.24
C ARG A 39 10.22 -6.10 -12.64
N SER A 40 9.76 -4.85 -12.78
CA SER A 40 10.58 -3.70 -13.18
C SER A 40 11.16 -2.92 -11.99
N TYR A 41 11.51 -3.61 -10.91
CA TYR A 41 11.95 -3.00 -9.63
C TYR A 41 13.36 -2.36 -9.71
N ASP A 42 13.54 -1.42 -10.63
CA ASP A 42 14.68 -0.51 -10.68
C ASP A 42 14.43 0.69 -9.76
N THR A 43 15.50 1.29 -9.24
CA THR A 43 15.46 2.45 -8.33
C THR A 43 14.58 3.59 -8.87
N GLY A 44 14.57 3.81 -10.19
CA GLY A 44 13.74 4.84 -10.83
C GLY A 44 12.24 4.52 -10.86
N VAL A 45 11.82 3.25 -10.85
CA VAL A 45 10.40 2.89 -10.75
C VAL A 45 9.92 3.08 -9.31
N ALA A 46 10.74 2.71 -8.31
CA ALA A 46 10.43 2.87 -6.89
C ALA A 46 10.25 4.34 -6.46
N GLU A 47 10.96 5.30 -7.09
CA GLU A 47 10.77 6.73 -6.83
C GLU A 47 9.40 7.25 -7.29
N PHE A 48 8.81 6.64 -8.34
CA PHE A 48 7.49 7.01 -8.85
C PHE A 48 6.36 6.14 -8.29
N LEU A 49 6.67 4.93 -7.80
CA LEU A 49 5.70 3.99 -7.28
C LEU A 49 5.60 4.07 -5.76
N ASP A 50 4.53 4.71 -5.29
CA ASP A 50 4.09 4.45 -3.93
C ASP A 50 3.35 3.10 -3.88
N LEU A 51 4.10 2.03 -3.64
CA LEU A 51 3.61 0.65 -3.56
C LEU A 51 2.43 0.48 -2.61
N SER A 52 2.37 1.33 -1.58
CA SER A 52 1.26 1.35 -0.63
C SER A 52 -0.06 1.72 -1.29
N TYR A 53 -0.08 2.42 -2.44
CA TYR A 53 -1.29 2.81 -3.17
C TYR A 53 -1.64 1.86 -4.33
N VAL A 54 -0.64 1.15 -4.87
CA VAL A 54 -0.84 0.30 -6.06
C VAL A 54 -1.14 -1.17 -5.74
N LYS A 55 -0.85 -1.65 -4.52
CA LYS A 55 -1.14 -3.05 -4.18
C LYS A 55 -2.64 -3.35 -4.34
N PRO A 56 -3.07 -4.33 -5.15
CA PRO A 56 -4.49 -4.62 -5.36
C PRO A 56 -5.24 -4.93 -4.06
N ASN A 57 -6.44 -4.40 -3.95
CA ASN A 57 -7.36 -4.69 -2.86
C ASN A 57 -8.38 -5.76 -3.28
N ILE A 58 -7.98 -7.02 -3.14
CA ILE A 58 -8.76 -8.17 -3.63
C ILE A 58 -10.08 -8.36 -2.89
N LEU A 59 -10.14 -7.98 -1.61
CA LEU A 59 -11.31 -8.19 -0.74
C LEU A 59 -12.19 -6.94 -0.60
N GLY A 60 -11.82 -5.82 -1.22
CA GLY A 60 -12.55 -4.55 -1.10
C GLY A 60 -12.55 -3.98 0.32
N ASN A 61 -11.53 -4.30 1.13
CA ASN A 61 -11.42 -3.80 2.51
C ASN A 61 -10.67 -2.47 2.56
N THR A 62 -10.41 -1.92 3.74
CA THR A 62 -9.83 -0.57 3.84
C THR A 62 -8.32 -0.60 3.77
N ARG A 63 -7.76 0.29 2.94
CA ARG A 63 -6.32 0.54 2.90
C ARG A 63 -5.96 1.58 3.95
N MET A 64 -4.99 1.25 4.80
CA MET A 64 -4.48 2.17 5.82
C MET A 64 -2.94 2.24 5.79
N LEU A 65 -2.39 3.39 6.17
CA LEU A 65 -0.95 3.68 6.19
C LEU A 65 -0.51 4.18 7.58
N LEU A 66 0.65 3.72 8.02
CA LEU A 66 1.39 4.19 9.18
C LEU A 66 2.74 4.74 8.71
N LEU A 67 3.10 5.93 9.20
CA LEU A 67 4.44 6.50 9.08
C LEU A 67 5.16 6.23 10.42
N LEU A 68 6.37 5.66 10.37
CA LEU A 68 7.14 5.24 11.54
C LEU A 68 7.98 6.36 12.16
#